data_AF-A0A453S616-F1
#
_entry.id   AF-A0A453S616-F1
#
_cell.length_a   1.000
_cell.length_b   1.000
_cell.length_c   1.000
_cell.angle_alpha   90.00
_cell.angle_beta   90.00
_cell.angle_gamma   90.00
#
_symmetry.space_group_name_H-M   'P 1'
#
loop_
_entity.id
_entity.type
_entity.pdbx_description
1 polymer ?
#
loop_
_entity_poly.entity_id
_entity_poly.type
_entity_poly.pdbx_seq_one_letter_code
_entity_poly.pdbx_strand_id
1 'polypeptide(L)'
;GDRQLEVKNNHGWCPTFNNLTNLTLDRWCMHADLYAMIVFLQNSPNLKKLTLKLNEPRYHNEVVSAVIGELEDRSFTCEQLEIVEIICSKGNELLLLGLNQFLLEESGIRPDQMRVSHQN
;
A
#
# COMPACT_ATOMS: atom_id res chain seq x y z
N GLY A 1 9.76 20.93 -2.93
CA GLY A 1 8.56 21.37 -2.19
C GLY A 1 7.46 20.44 -2.58
N ASP A 2 7.15 19.49 -1.71
CA ASP A 2 6.21 18.42 -2.02
C ASP A 2 4.80 19.01 -2.13
N ARG A 3 4.14 18.79 -3.27
CA ARG A 3 2.77 19.25 -3.49
C ARG A 3 1.81 18.22 -2.91
N GLN A 4 1.11 18.62 -1.86
CA GLN A 4 0.02 17.86 -1.25
C GLN A 4 -1.28 18.11 -2.02
N LEU A 5 -1.98 17.03 -2.37
CA LEU A 5 -3.30 17.09 -2.97
C LEU A 5 -4.32 16.63 -1.91
N GLU A 6 -5.12 17.56 -1.40
CA GLU A 6 -6.19 17.27 -0.45
C GLU A 6 -7.48 16.88 -1.19
N VAL A 7 -7.96 15.66 -0.95
CA VAL A 7 -9.27 15.22 -1.45
C VAL A 7 -10.31 15.42 -0.34
N LYS A 8 -11.25 16.35 -0.53
CA LYS A 8 -12.41 16.52 0.36
C LYS A 8 -13.48 15.49 -0.02
N ASN A 9 -13.79 14.59 0.93
CA ASN A 9 -14.77 13.49 0.86
C ASN A 9 -14.27 12.22 0.14
N ASN A 10 -14.00 11.17 0.92
CA ASN A 10 -13.48 9.87 0.44
C ASN A 10 -14.54 9.00 -0.25
N HIS A 11 -15.82 9.30 -0.06
CA HIS A 11 -16.92 8.50 -0.57
C HIS A 11 -17.15 8.76 -2.06
N GLY A 12 -16.38 8.06 -2.92
CA GLY A 12 -16.65 7.98 -4.36
C GLY A 12 -15.52 8.37 -5.32
N TRP A 13 -14.32 8.72 -4.84
CA TRP A 13 -13.21 9.04 -5.74
C TRP A 13 -12.51 7.79 -6.31
N CYS A 14 -12.43 6.72 -5.52
CA CYS A 14 -11.87 5.44 -5.97
C CYS A 14 -13.01 4.47 -6.31
N PRO A 15 -13.05 3.91 -7.53
CA PRO A 15 -14.06 2.90 -7.87
C PRO A 15 -13.75 1.56 -7.20
N THR A 16 -14.79 0.76 -6.94
CA THR A 16 -14.60 -0.61 -6.48
C THR A 16 -14.08 -1.51 -7.61
N PHE A 17 -12.97 -2.21 -7.35
CA PHE A 17 -12.30 -3.12 -8.27
C PHE A 17 -12.74 -4.57 -8.05
N ASN A 18 -13.99 -4.88 -8.36
CA ASN A 18 -14.58 -6.20 -8.09
C ASN A 18 -13.85 -7.39 -8.76
N ASN A 19 -13.16 -7.16 -9.88
CA ASN A 19 -12.45 -8.23 -10.60
C ASN A 19 -10.93 -8.25 -10.30
N LEU A 20 -10.44 -7.34 -9.45
CA LEU A 20 -9.02 -7.24 -9.15
C LEU A 20 -8.62 -8.30 -8.14
N THR A 21 -7.86 -9.27 -8.62
CA THR A 21 -7.33 -10.38 -7.79
C THR A 21 -5.86 -10.21 -7.44
N ASN A 22 -5.14 -9.39 -8.20
CA ASN A 22 -3.71 -9.14 -8.03
C ASN A 22 -3.45 -7.64 -8.09
N LEU A 23 -2.79 -7.10 -7.07
CA LEU A 23 -2.43 -5.69 -6.99
C LEU A 23 -0.93 -5.57 -6.75
N THR A 24 -0.25 -4.73 -7.54
CA THR A 24 1.14 -4.35 -7.30
C THR A 24 1.20 -2.87 -7.04
N LEU A 25 1.82 -2.48 -5.92
CA LEU A 25 2.06 -1.09 -5.57
C LEU A 25 3.55 -0.84 -5.41
N ASP A 26 4.01 0.28 -5.94
CA ASP A 26 5.38 0.76 -5.80
C ASP A 26 5.51 1.71 -4.59
N ARG A 27 6.74 2.05 -4.21
CA ARG A 27 7.09 2.85 -3.02
C ARG A 27 6.23 4.09 -2.80
N TRP A 28 5.75 4.75 -3.84
CA TRP A 28 4.93 5.98 -3.71
C TRP A 28 3.70 5.78 -2.82
N CYS A 29 3.14 4.57 -2.74
CA CYS A 29 2.00 4.26 -1.88
C CYS A 29 2.35 4.13 -0.39
N MET A 30 3.64 4.17 -0.05
CA MET A 30 4.16 4.11 1.32
C MET A 30 4.28 5.50 1.97
N HIS A 31 4.00 6.56 1.21
CA HIS A 31 3.95 7.93 1.72
C HIS A 31 2.57 8.24 2.34
N ALA A 32 2.45 9.38 3.02
CA ALA A 32 1.16 9.89 3.52
C ALA A 32 0.38 8.85 4.35
N ASP A 33 1.03 8.27 5.36
CA ASP A 33 0.44 7.27 6.26
C ASP A 33 -0.24 6.10 5.52
N LEU A 34 0.32 5.70 4.37
CA LEU A 34 -0.19 4.60 3.56
C LEU A 34 -1.60 4.85 2.98
N TYR A 35 -2.04 6.12 2.90
CA TYR A 35 -3.38 6.49 2.43
C TYR A 35 -3.76 5.79 1.12
N ALA A 36 -2.92 5.90 0.11
CA ALA A 36 -3.18 5.31 -1.20
C ALA A 36 -3.30 3.78 -1.12
N MET A 37 -2.44 3.13 -0.33
CA MET A 37 -2.51 1.68 -0.12
C MET A 37 -3.84 1.28 0.53
N ILE A 38 -4.21 1.95 1.62
CA ILE A 38 -5.47 1.67 2.34
C ILE A 38 -6.66 1.83 1.41
N VAL A 39 -6.73 2.91 0.63
CA VAL A 39 -7.83 3.15 -0.32
C VAL A 39 -7.92 2.05 -1.37
N PHE A 40 -6.80 1.59 -1.93
CA PHE A 40 -6.84 0.47 -2.88
C PHE A 40 -7.32 -0.83 -2.25
N LEU A 41 -6.89 -1.12 -1.01
CA LEU A 41 -7.28 -2.34 -0.31
C LEU A 41 -8.77 -2.33 0.07
N GLN A 42 -9.29 -1.18 0.54
CA GLN A 42 -10.73 -0.98 0.79
C GLN A 42 -11.57 -1.17 -0.47
N ASN A 43 -11.04 -0.80 -1.64
CA ASN A 43 -11.77 -0.89 -2.91
C ASN A 43 -11.53 -2.20 -3.67
N SER A 44 -10.81 -3.17 -3.11
CA SER A 44 -10.46 -4.43 -3.79
C SER A 44 -10.95 -5.66 -3.02
N PRO A 45 -12.27 -5.90 -2.95
CA PRO A 45 -12.85 -6.93 -2.08
C PRO A 45 -12.44 -8.37 -2.44
N ASN A 46 -12.07 -8.62 -3.70
CA ASN A 46 -11.69 -9.94 -4.20
C ASN A 46 -10.16 -10.08 -4.40
N LEU A 47 -9.38 -9.22 -3.73
CA LEU A 47 -7.93 -9.24 -3.83
C LEU A 47 -7.35 -10.50 -3.18
N LYS A 48 -6.56 -11.26 -3.94
CA LYS A 48 -5.90 -12.49 -3.49
C LYS A 48 -4.41 -12.32 -3.28
N LYS A 49 -3.78 -11.45 -4.06
CA LYS A 49 -2.34 -11.21 -4.01
C LYS A 49 -2.04 -9.72 -3.99
N LEU A 50 -1.30 -9.29 -2.98
CA LEU A 50 -0.71 -7.97 -2.89
C LEU A 50 0.81 -8.08 -3.09
N THR A 51 1.37 -7.25 -3.96
CA THR A 51 2.82 -7.10 -4.12
C THR A 51 3.23 -5.67 -3.82
N LEU A 52 4.12 -5.48 -2.84
CA LEU A 52 4.63 -4.18 -2.41
C LEU A 52 6.10 -4.07 -2.80
N LYS A 53 6.42 -3.10 -3.67
CA LYS A 53 7.78 -2.85 -4.13
C LYS A 53 8.34 -1.63 -3.41
N LEU A 54 9.23 -1.88 -2.46
CA LEU A 54 9.90 -0.86 -1.65
C LEU A 54 11.18 -0.33 -2.33
N ASN A 55 11.35 -0.55 -3.63
CA ASN A 55 12.56 -0.12 -4.32
C ASN A 55 12.48 1.37 -4.64
N GLU A 56 13.63 2.04 -4.79
CA GLU A 56 13.61 3.40 -5.34
C GLU A 56 13.02 3.37 -6.76
N PRO A 57 12.07 4.26 -7.08
CA PRO A 57 11.57 4.35 -8.44
C PRO A 57 12.73 4.69 -9.38
N ARG A 58 12.93 3.87 -10.40
CA ARG A 58 14.06 3.99 -11.35
C ARG A 58 14.08 5.31 -12.12
N TYR A 59 12.98 6.08 -12.08
CA TYR A 59 12.82 7.34 -12.82
C TYR A 59 11.82 8.26 -12.11
N HIS A 60 12.21 8.92 -11.02
CA HIS A 60 11.50 10.15 -10.61
C HIS A 60 12.50 11.18 -10.10
N ASN A 61 12.98 12.02 -11.02
CA ASN A 61 13.37 13.40 -10.69
C ASN A 61 12.12 14.31 -10.50
N GLU A 62 10.93 13.71 -10.49
CA GLU A 62 9.65 14.39 -10.38
C GLU A 62 9.20 14.44 -8.92
N VAL A 63 8.62 15.58 -8.55
CA VAL A 63 7.96 15.76 -7.25
C VAL A 63 6.84 14.72 -7.14
N VAL A 64 7.03 13.70 -6.30
CA VAL A 64 5.99 12.73 -5.99
C VAL A 64 4.95 13.44 -5.13
N SER A 65 3.82 13.78 -5.74
CA SER A 65 2.68 14.31 -4.99
C SER A 65 2.09 13.20 -4.14
N ALA A 66 2.16 13.36 -2.82
CA ALA A 66 1.45 12.51 -1.90
C ALA A 66 -0.05 12.81 -2.05
N VAL A 67 -0.83 11.77 -2.32
CA VAL A 67 -2.28 11.83 -2.22
C VAL A 67 -2.62 11.71 -0.75
N ILE A 68 -3.18 12.77 -0.19
CA ILE A 68 -3.56 12.84 1.22
C ILE A 68 -5.06 13.09 1.36
N GLY A 69 -5.65 12.47 2.36
CA GLY A 69 -7.02 12.72 2.77
C GLY A 69 -7.22 12.24 4.21
N GLU A 70 -8.18 12.83 4.92
CA GLU A 70 -8.57 12.34 6.24
C GLU A 70 -9.29 11.00 6.06
N LEU A 71 -8.66 9.89 6.44
CA LEU A 71 -9.33 8.58 6.53
C LEU A 71 -9.96 8.47 7.92
N GLU A 72 -11.29 8.61 8.00
CA GLU A 72 -12.05 8.32 9.22
C GLU A 72 -11.95 6.82 9.58
N ASP A 73 -11.91 5.95 8.58
CA ASP A 73 -11.71 4.51 8.72
C ASP A 73 -10.49 4.05 7.91
N ARG A 74 -9.49 3.51 8.61
CA ARG A 74 -8.25 2.96 8.04
C ARG A 74 -8.29 1.43 7.94
N SER A 75 -9.38 0.81 8.39
CA SER A 75 -9.57 -0.63 8.30
C SER A 75 -9.89 -1.07 6.87
N PHE A 76 -9.53 -2.29 6.54
CA PHE A 76 -9.89 -2.94 5.28
C PHE A 76 -10.07 -4.44 5.50
N THR A 77 -11.04 -5.03 4.83
CA THR A 77 -11.37 -6.45 4.95
C THR A 77 -10.96 -7.17 3.66
N CYS A 78 -9.65 -7.33 3.43
CA CYS A 78 -9.15 -8.16 2.33
C CYS A 78 -9.29 -9.65 2.68
N GLU A 79 -10.53 -10.13 2.85
CA GLU A 79 -10.84 -11.49 3.33
C GLU A 79 -10.29 -12.60 2.41
N GLN A 80 -10.19 -12.31 1.11
CA GLN A 80 -9.67 -13.23 0.11
C GLN A 80 -8.15 -13.14 -0.07
N LEU A 81 -7.46 -12.27 0.68
CA LEU A 81 -6.03 -12.09 0.52
C LEU A 81 -5.30 -13.34 0.97
N GLU A 82 -4.63 -14.01 0.04
CA GLU A 82 -3.89 -15.24 0.28
C GLU A 82 -2.41 -14.94 0.54
N ILE A 83 -1.88 -13.90 -0.12
CA ILE A 83 -0.45 -13.61 -0.09
C ILE A 83 -0.13 -12.11 -0.18
N VAL A 84 0.87 -11.71 0.61
CA VAL A 84 1.53 -10.40 0.55
C VAL A 84 3.00 -10.61 0.25
N GLU A 85 3.42 -10.24 -0.96
CA GLU A 85 4.82 -10.25 -1.36
C GLU A 85 5.43 -8.86 -1.19
N ILE A 86 6.50 -8.76 -0.40
CA ILE A 86 7.24 -7.52 -0.21
C ILE A 86 8.59 -7.69 -0.92
N ILE A 87 8.89 -6.79 -1.85
CA ILE A 87 10.15 -6.74 -2.57
C ILE A 87 10.91 -5.52 -2.04
N CYS A 88 12.05 -5.75 -1.40
CA CYS A 88 12.80 -4.72 -0.70
C CYS A 88 14.27 -4.67 -1.17
N SER A 89 14.69 -3.54 -1.75
CA SER A 89 16.09 -3.24 -2.02
C SER A 89 16.84 -2.82 -0.75
N LYS A 90 18.14 -3.06 -0.72
CA LYS A 90 19.06 -2.60 0.35
C LYS A 90 18.89 -1.10 0.65
N GLY A 91 18.93 -0.72 1.92
CA GLY A 91 18.75 0.67 2.38
C GLY A 91 17.31 1.05 2.73
N ASN A 92 16.36 0.11 2.63
CA ASN A 92 14.94 0.32 2.94
C ASN A 92 14.46 -0.46 4.15
N GLU A 93 15.39 -0.86 5.01
CA GLU A 93 15.11 -1.72 6.17
C GLU A 93 14.15 -1.04 7.16
N LEU A 94 14.30 0.26 7.39
CA LEU A 94 13.40 1.02 8.26
C LEU A 94 11.97 1.11 7.70
N LEU A 95 11.85 1.31 6.38
CA LEU A 95 10.54 1.34 5.71
C LEU A 95 9.87 -0.02 5.78
N LEU A 96 10.63 -1.09 5.55
CA LEU A 96 10.16 -2.47 5.68
C LEU A 96 9.66 -2.76 7.10
N LEU A 97 10.39 -2.31 8.13
CA LEU A 97 9.99 -2.49 9.52
C LEU A 97 8.65 -1.81 9.83
N GLY A 98 8.51 -0.53 9.46
CA GLY A 98 7.27 0.21 9.68
C GLY A 98 6.08 -0.37 8.91
N LEU A 99 6.29 -0.78 7.66
CA LEU A 99 5.26 -1.45 6.87
C LEU A 99 4.85 -2.79 7.47
N ASN A 100 5.81 -3.62 7.88
CA ASN A 100 5.52 -4.91 8.50
C ASN A 100 4.71 -4.73 9.79
N GLN A 101 5.06 -3.73 10.61
CA GLN A 101 4.31 -3.42 11.81
C GLN A 101 2.85 -3.08 11.47
N PHE A 102 2.63 -2.16 10.53
CA PHE A 102 1.27 -1.81 10.09
C PHE A 102 0.49 -3.03 9.58
N LEU A 103 1.10 -3.86 8.73
CA LEU A 103 0.41 -5.01 8.16
C LEU A 103 0.03 -6.04 9.25
N LEU A 104 0.89 -6.26 10.23
CA LEU A 104 0.64 -7.25 11.28
C LEU A 104 -0.32 -6.76 12.36
N GLU A 105 -0.25 -5.48 12.73
CA GLU A 105 -0.97 -4.93 13.90
C GLU A 105 -2.31 -4.30 13.50
N GLU A 106 -2.36 -3.62 12.35
CA GLU A 106 -3.48 -2.74 11.99
C GLU A 106 -4.36 -3.29 10.87
N SER A 107 -3.90 -4.30 10.13
CA SER A 107 -4.61 -4.79 8.94
C SER A 107 -5.16 -6.21 9.00
N GLY A 108 -4.89 -6.94 10.08
CA GLY A 108 -5.32 -8.34 10.23
C GLY A 108 -4.62 -9.32 9.28
N ILE A 109 -3.57 -8.90 8.55
CA ILE A 109 -2.73 -9.78 7.76
C ILE A 109 -1.88 -10.63 8.70
N ARG A 110 -1.93 -11.95 8.50
CA ARG A 110 -1.16 -12.88 9.33
C ARG A 110 0.27 -13.06 8.81
N PRO A 111 1.23 -13.36 9.69
CA PRO A 111 2.62 -13.61 9.28
C PRO A 111 2.78 -14.69 8.20
N ASP A 112 1.95 -15.74 8.19
CA ASP A 112 2.02 -16.84 7.21
C ASP A 112 1.66 -16.41 5.78
N GLN A 113 0.93 -15.29 5.63
CA GLN A 113 0.57 -14.72 4.33
C GLN A 113 1.70 -13.85 3.76
N MET A 114 2.68 -13.45 4.57
CA MET A 114 3.71 -12.49 4.18
C MET A 114 4.99 -13.18 3.70
N ARG A 115 5.53 -12.68 2.59
CA ARG A 115 6.82 -13.13 2.04
C ARG A 115 7.67 -11.94 1.67
N VAL A 116 8.84 -11.83 2.30
CA VAL A 116 9.82 -10.78 1.98
C VAL A 116 10.89 -11.34 1.07
N SER A 117 11.19 -10.62 -0.01
CA SER A 117 12.27 -10.92 -0.95
C SER A 117 13.18 -9.69 -1.07
N HIS A 118 14.48 -9.94 -1.17
CA HIS A 118 15.48 -8.89 -1.31
C HIS A 118 15.95 -8.79 -2.76
N GLN A 119 15.90 -7.58 -3.31
CA GLN A 119 16.45 -7.31 -4.63
C GLN A 119 17.86 -6.74 -4.48
N ASN A 120 18.84 -7.44 -5.05
CA ASN A 120 20.24 -7.03 -5.10
C ASN A 120 20.45 -5.76 -5.93
#